data_AF-A0A3E5G7M6-F1
#
_entry.id   AF-A0A3E5G7M6-F1
#
_cell.length_a   1.000
_cell.length_b   1.000
_cell.length_c   1.000
_cell.angle_alpha   90.00
_cell.angle_beta   90.00
_cell.angle_gamma   90.00
#
_symmetry.space_group_name_H-M   'P 1'
#
loop_
_entity.id
_entity.type
_entity.pdbx_description
1 polymer ?
#
loop_
_entity_poly.entity_id
_entity_poly.type
_entity_poly.pdbx_seq_one_letter_code
_entity_poly.pdbx_strand_id
1 'polypeptide(L)'
;MGIGKRILNVLIGLLFIISVTVLGSSFLAKKVLVDAISQAGVDTAISHRMMDAVFGYAGADDTEWIAKIQNKIEKNGEVQAITQKVMNEITEDLSSGKAYKDVDVTKELNRILDDSMQEIKDTNPELNDDMLAMMKQQLKEELVDVQDVLNSYASNLYDNMNDTSTVQGKVAKLYTILLSMPCRVAAGAAILILAVLTILLGYPRYRGLFSLGVEGLICGVIFAPGIGLMGNKVLSLLTDRILGRTIDVNLKAFLWMGCISAGAGVVFLLAGLIVSWKDDR
;
A
#
# COMPACT_ATOMS: atom_id res chain seq x y z
N MET A 1 -9.39 32.67 -29.59
CA MET A 1 -9.06 32.33 -28.17
C MET A 1 -7.88 33.19 -27.75
N GLY A 2 -8.05 34.07 -26.76
CA GLY A 2 -6.96 34.92 -26.26
C GLY A 2 -5.83 34.10 -25.60
N ILE A 3 -4.60 34.60 -25.67
CA ILE A 3 -3.38 33.94 -25.15
C ILE A 3 -3.55 33.50 -23.69
N GLY A 4 -4.23 34.31 -22.86
CA GLY A 4 -4.49 33.98 -21.45
C GLY A 4 -5.33 32.71 -21.22
N LYS A 5 -6.33 32.42 -22.07
CA LYS A 5 -7.14 31.19 -21.94
C LYS A 5 -6.33 29.94 -22.32
N ARG A 6 -5.39 30.06 -23.26
CA ARG A 6 -4.52 28.94 -23.65
C ARG A 6 -3.53 28.58 -22.54
N ILE A 7 -2.90 29.60 -21.93
CA ILE A 7 -1.97 29.40 -20.80
C ILE A 7 -2.71 28.76 -19.61
N LEU A 8 -3.93 29.23 -19.30
CA LEU A 8 -4.73 28.68 -18.22
C LEU A 8 -5.06 27.20 -18.43
N ASN A 9 -5.47 26.79 -19.64
CA ASN A 9 -5.74 25.38 -19.93
C ASN A 9 -4.50 24.50 -19.79
N VAL A 10 -3.33 24.97 -20.22
CA VAL A 10 -2.07 24.24 -20.04
C VAL A 10 -1.74 24.06 -18.56
N LEU A 11 -1.91 25.11 -17.74
CA LEU A 11 -1.69 25.03 -16.30
C LEU A 11 -2.63 24.05 -15.61
N ILE A 12 -3.91 24.05 -15.98
CA ILE A 12 -4.91 23.12 -15.44
C ILE A 12 -4.56 21.68 -15.79
N GLY A 13 -4.20 21.40 -17.05
CA GLY A 13 -3.79 20.06 -17.47
C GLY A 13 -2.52 19.59 -16.75
N LEU A 14 -1.57 20.49 -16.51
CA LEU A 14 -0.33 20.18 -15.79
C LEU A 14 -0.63 19.86 -14.30
N LEU A 15 -1.50 20.64 -13.65
CA LEU A 15 -1.97 20.38 -12.29
C LEU A 15 -2.77 19.07 -12.20
N PHE A 16 -3.54 18.73 -13.24
CA PHE A 16 -4.30 17.49 -13.32
C PHE A 16 -3.35 16.29 -13.36
N ILE A 17 -2.35 16.32 -14.24
CA ILE A 17 -1.32 15.29 -14.35
C ILE A 17 -0.58 15.13 -13.03
N ILE A 18 -0.18 16.22 -12.36
CA ILE A 18 0.48 16.17 -11.05
C ILE A 18 -0.43 15.49 -10.03
N SER A 19 -1.70 15.87 -9.97
CA SER A 19 -2.65 15.35 -8.99
C SER A 19 -2.94 13.84 -9.20
N VAL A 20 -3.10 13.41 -10.45
CA VAL A 20 -3.24 11.99 -10.82
C VAL A 20 -1.97 11.21 -10.47
N THR A 21 -0.80 11.79 -10.75
CA THR A 21 0.50 11.16 -10.45
C THR A 21 0.69 10.99 -8.95
N VAL A 22 0.39 12.02 -8.16
CA VAL A 22 0.46 11.98 -6.68
C VAL A 22 -0.50 10.94 -6.12
N LEU A 23 -1.76 10.95 -6.56
CA LEU A 23 -2.77 10.01 -6.06
C LEU A 23 -2.40 8.56 -6.40
N GLY A 24 -2.03 8.30 -7.66
CA GLY A 24 -1.66 6.95 -8.11
C GLY A 24 -0.40 6.43 -7.42
N SER A 25 0.62 7.28 -7.29
CA SER A 25 1.85 6.95 -6.56
C SER A 25 1.55 6.66 -5.09
N SER A 26 0.69 7.44 -4.44
CA SER A 26 0.30 7.23 -3.05
C SER A 26 -0.34 5.87 -2.81
N PHE A 27 -1.23 5.40 -3.69
CA PHE A 27 -1.87 4.09 -3.53
C PHE A 27 -0.90 2.93 -3.75
N LEU A 28 -0.09 3.01 -4.80
CA LEU A 28 0.81 1.92 -5.18
C LEU A 28 2.00 1.81 -4.24
N ALA A 29 2.60 2.93 -3.89
CA ALA A 29 3.79 2.96 -3.05
C ALA A 29 3.45 2.50 -1.62
N LYS A 30 2.23 2.76 -1.13
CA LYS A 30 1.73 2.18 0.13
C LYS A 30 1.67 0.65 0.07
N LYS A 31 1.09 0.09 -0.99
CA LYS A 31 0.95 -1.36 -1.14
C LYS A 31 2.32 -2.05 -1.18
N VAL A 32 3.20 -1.51 -2.01
CA VAL A 32 4.60 -1.92 -2.15
C VAL A 32 5.34 -1.93 -0.81
N LEU A 33 5.16 -0.87 0.00
CA LEU A 33 5.82 -0.77 1.29
C LEU A 33 5.23 -1.74 2.32
N VAL A 34 3.91 -1.93 2.32
CA VAL A 34 3.24 -2.93 3.17
C VAL A 34 3.76 -4.33 2.84
N ASP A 35 3.85 -4.70 1.56
CA ASP A 35 4.40 -6.00 1.16
C ASP A 35 5.85 -6.17 1.65
N ALA A 36 6.69 -5.13 1.51
CA ALA A 36 8.09 -5.15 1.93
C ALA A 36 8.27 -5.23 3.46
N ILE A 37 7.49 -4.47 4.24
CA ILE A 37 7.53 -4.49 5.71
C ILE A 37 6.99 -5.82 6.24
N SER A 38 5.93 -6.35 5.61
CA SER A 38 5.35 -7.64 6.00
C SER A 38 6.41 -8.73 5.91
N GLN A 39 7.01 -8.90 4.72
CA GLN A 39 8.03 -9.91 4.46
C GLN A 39 9.32 -9.72 5.25
N ALA A 40 9.62 -8.50 5.71
CA ALA A 40 10.87 -8.22 6.39
C ALA A 40 10.81 -8.33 7.91
N GLY A 41 9.68 -7.99 8.51
CA GLY A 41 9.59 -7.89 9.97
C GLY A 41 8.35 -8.57 10.53
N VAL A 42 7.17 -8.29 9.98
CA VAL A 42 5.90 -8.75 10.58
C VAL A 42 5.72 -10.26 10.39
N ASP A 43 5.93 -10.78 9.17
CA ASP A 43 5.82 -12.21 8.87
C ASP A 43 6.80 -13.01 9.74
N THR A 44 8.06 -12.55 9.83
CA THR A 44 9.11 -13.18 10.64
C THR A 44 8.80 -13.15 12.13
N ALA A 45 8.34 -12.02 12.67
CA ALA A 45 8.04 -11.88 14.09
C ALA A 45 6.85 -12.75 14.52
N ILE A 46 5.78 -12.74 13.73
CA ILE A 46 4.60 -13.58 13.98
C ILE A 46 4.98 -15.06 13.84
N SER A 47 5.66 -15.43 12.74
CA SER A 47 6.07 -16.81 12.50
C SER A 47 7.00 -17.34 13.59
N HIS A 48 8.01 -16.59 14.02
CA HIS A 48 8.96 -17.03 15.05
C HIS A 48 8.26 -17.31 16.38
N ARG A 49 7.43 -16.36 16.85
CA ARG A 49 6.74 -16.48 18.14
C ARG A 49 5.64 -17.54 18.14
N MET A 50 4.86 -17.61 17.06
CA MET A 50 3.87 -18.67 16.94
C MET A 50 4.53 -20.05 16.78
N MET A 51 5.71 -20.13 16.17
CA MET A 51 6.47 -21.37 16.10
C MET A 51 7.06 -21.78 17.44
N ASP A 52 7.57 -20.85 18.25
CA ASP A 52 8.04 -21.13 19.62
C ASP A 52 6.93 -21.82 20.45
N ALA A 53 5.71 -21.31 20.36
CA ALA A 53 4.54 -21.87 21.04
C ALA A 53 4.14 -23.25 20.49
N VAL A 54 4.19 -23.43 19.17
CA VAL A 54 3.90 -24.73 18.53
C VAL A 54 4.97 -25.77 18.88
N PHE A 55 6.25 -25.42 18.84
CA PHE A 55 7.36 -26.31 19.22
C PHE A 55 7.29 -26.71 20.70
N GLY A 56 6.87 -25.80 21.58
CA GLY A 56 6.66 -26.07 22.99
C GLY A 56 5.59 -27.14 23.27
N TYR A 57 4.62 -27.30 22.36
CA TYR A 57 3.54 -28.28 22.47
C TYR A 57 3.79 -29.57 21.68
N ALA A 58 4.37 -29.45 20.49
CA ALA A 58 4.58 -30.54 19.53
C ALA A 58 5.62 -31.59 19.98
N GLY A 59 6.67 -31.13 20.67
CA GLY A 59 7.95 -31.83 20.64
C GLY A 59 8.63 -31.70 19.26
N ALA A 60 9.95 -31.61 19.23
CA ALA A 60 10.72 -31.28 18.02
C ALA A 60 10.73 -32.38 16.92
N ASP A 61 10.15 -33.56 17.17
CA ASP A 61 10.29 -34.74 16.30
C ASP A 61 9.29 -34.78 15.14
N ASP A 62 8.25 -33.94 15.16
CA ASP A 62 7.10 -34.05 14.27
C ASP A 62 7.07 -32.91 13.24
N THR A 63 8.09 -32.94 12.37
CA THR A 63 8.53 -31.82 11.52
C THR A 63 7.58 -31.46 10.36
N GLU A 64 6.71 -32.37 9.90
CA GLU A 64 5.88 -32.15 8.71
C GLU A 64 4.72 -31.17 8.97
N TRP A 65 4.06 -31.27 10.12
CA TRP A 65 2.91 -30.41 10.42
C TRP A 65 3.33 -29.04 10.94
N ILE A 66 4.48 -28.95 11.62
CA ILE A 66 5.11 -27.68 12.01
C ILE A 66 5.42 -26.83 10.77
N ALA A 67 5.98 -27.44 9.72
CA ALA A 67 6.23 -26.76 8.46
C ALA A 67 4.93 -26.29 7.75
N LYS A 68 3.84 -27.04 7.88
CA LYS A 68 2.52 -26.64 7.34
C LYS A 68 1.94 -25.45 8.10
N ILE A 69 2.06 -25.42 9.42
CA ILE A 69 1.67 -24.25 10.24
C ILE A 69 2.49 -23.03 9.86
N GLN A 70 3.82 -23.17 9.79
CA GLN A 70 4.70 -22.07 9.41
C GLN A 70 4.29 -21.48 8.05
N ASN A 71 4.10 -22.34 7.05
CA ASN A 71 3.68 -21.93 5.71
C ASN A 71 2.28 -21.28 5.70
N LYS A 72 1.37 -21.73 6.58
CA LYS A 72 0.04 -21.14 6.71
C LYS A 72 0.09 -19.77 7.36
N ILE A 73 0.93 -19.58 8.38
CA ILE A 73 1.16 -18.29 9.04
C ILE A 73 1.83 -17.32 8.07
N GLU A 74 2.94 -17.72 7.42
CA GLU A 74 3.68 -16.89 6.46
C GLU A 74 2.81 -16.47 5.25
N LYS A 75 1.84 -17.29 4.85
CA LYS A 75 0.92 -16.98 3.75
C LYS A 75 -0.47 -16.54 4.19
N ASN A 76 -0.68 -16.29 5.49
CA ASN A 76 -1.99 -15.85 5.95
C ASN A 76 -2.24 -14.41 5.49
N GLY A 77 -3.34 -14.19 4.77
CA GLY A 77 -3.75 -12.85 4.32
C GLY A 77 -3.98 -11.86 5.48
N GLU A 78 -4.24 -12.35 6.69
CA GLU A 78 -4.37 -11.53 7.91
C GLU A 78 -3.03 -10.92 8.33
N VAL A 79 -1.87 -11.49 7.98
CA VAL A 79 -0.56 -10.87 8.26
C VAL A 79 -0.40 -9.58 7.46
N GLN A 80 -0.84 -9.56 6.20
CA GLN A 80 -0.89 -8.32 5.42
C GLN A 80 -1.84 -7.29 6.03
N ALA A 81 -2.95 -7.74 6.62
CA ALA A 81 -3.89 -6.85 7.31
C ALA A 81 -3.27 -6.21 8.57
N ILE A 82 -2.50 -6.97 9.34
CA ILE A 82 -1.70 -6.49 10.48
C ILE A 82 -0.70 -5.41 10.00
N THR A 83 0.12 -5.74 9.00
CA THR A 83 1.10 -4.80 8.45
C THR A 83 0.43 -3.54 7.91
N GLN A 84 -0.74 -3.69 7.27
CA GLN A 84 -1.50 -2.57 6.74
C GLN A 84 -2.02 -1.65 7.85
N LYS A 85 -2.53 -2.19 8.96
CA LYS A 85 -2.98 -1.41 10.12
C LYS A 85 -1.82 -0.66 10.76
N VAL A 86 -0.72 -1.35 11.04
CA VAL A 86 0.50 -0.74 11.60
C VAL A 86 1.01 0.40 10.72
N MET A 87 1.13 0.16 9.42
CA MET A 87 1.58 1.19 8.48
C MET A 87 0.61 2.38 8.38
N ASN A 88 -0.70 2.16 8.56
CA ASN A 88 -1.68 3.23 8.59
C ASN A 88 -1.47 4.14 9.80
N GLU A 89 -1.36 3.56 11.00
CA GLU A 89 -1.16 4.32 12.23
C GLU A 89 0.15 5.12 12.16
N ILE A 90 1.26 4.47 11.75
CA ILE A 90 2.55 5.15 11.52
C ILE A 90 2.39 6.32 10.55
N THR A 91 1.68 6.13 9.44
CA THR A 91 1.47 7.18 8.43
C THR A 91 0.66 8.35 9.00
N GLU A 92 -0.40 8.04 9.74
CA GLU A 92 -1.30 9.03 10.33
C GLU A 92 -0.59 9.84 11.42
N ASP A 93 0.12 9.19 12.32
CA ASP A 93 0.86 9.83 13.41
C ASP A 93 1.99 10.71 12.86
N LEU A 94 2.78 10.22 11.90
CA LEU A 94 3.83 11.02 11.24
C LEU A 94 3.26 12.22 10.48
N SER A 95 2.13 12.04 9.79
CA SER A 95 1.50 13.12 9.02
C SER A 95 0.87 14.18 9.92
N SER A 96 0.39 13.79 11.09
CA SER A 96 -0.23 14.68 12.08
C SER A 96 0.78 15.25 13.09
N GLY A 97 2.02 14.77 13.08
CA GLY A 97 3.09 15.19 13.99
C GLY A 97 2.91 14.69 15.43
N LYS A 98 2.14 13.61 15.62
CA LYS A 98 1.88 12.99 16.92
C LYS A 98 2.84 11.83 17.16
N ALA A 99 3.06 11.47 18.43
CA ALA A 99 3.81 10.27 18.77
C ALA A 99 3.08 9.00 18.28
N TYR A 100 3.85 7.95 17.99
CA TYR A 100 3.28 6.65 17.61
C TYR A 100 2.33 6.12 18.68
N LYS A 101 1.18 5.64 18.22
CA LYS A 101 0.20 4.96 19.05
C LYS A 101 0.20 3.46 18.74
N ASP A 102 0.15 2.66 19.80
CA ASP A 102 0.05 1.21 19.67
C ASP A 102 -1.22 0.77 18.95
N VAL A 103 -1.06 -0.22 18.08
CA VAL A 103 -2.14 -0.76 17.25
C VAL A 103 -2.65 -2.06 17.87
N ASP A 104 -3.98 -2.15 17.97
CA ASP A 104 -4.64 -3.40 18.34
C ASP A 104 -4.81 -4.31 17.12
N VAL A 105 -4.07 -5.41 17.17
CA VAL A 105 -4.03 -6.47 16.15
C VAL A 105 -4.54 -7.81 16.72
N THR A 106 -5.11 -7.81 17.93
CA THR A 106 -5.59 -9.01 18.62
C THR A 106 -6.56 -9.81 17.76
N LYS A 107 -7.43 -9.12 17.03
CA LYS A 107 -8.43 -9.76 16.16
C LYS A 107 -7.79 -10.52 15.00
N GLU A 108 -6.83 -9.89 14.32
CA GLU A 108 -6.10 -10.49 13.20
C GLU A 108 -5.24 -11.66 13.68
N LEU A 109 -4.53 -11.49 14.79
CA LEU A 109 -3.73 -12.55 15.42
C LEU A 109 -4.60 -13.77 15.81
N ASN A 110 -5.79 -13.53 16.38
CA ASN A 110 -6.74 -14.62 16.67
C ASN A 110 -7.22 -15.35 15.41
N ARG A 111 -7.37 -14.67 14.28
CA ARG A 111 -7.74 -15.32 13.01
C ARG A 111 -6.60 -16.15 12.44
N ILE A 112 -5.37 -15.64 12.49
CA ILE A 112 -4.17 -16.40 12.09
C ILE A 112 -4.09 -17.70 12.91
N LEU A 113 -4.34 -17.59 14.21
CA LEU A 113 -4.41 -18.73 15.11
C LEU A 113 -5.54 -19.69 14.73
N ASP A 114 -6.78 -19.19 14.58
CA ASP A 114 -7.94 -20.02 14.22
C ASP A 114 -7.71 -20.79 12.90
N ASP A 115 -7.20 -20.11 11.87
CA ASP A 115 -6.88 -20.71 10.57
C ASP A 115 -5.79 -21.78 10.69
N SER A 116 -4.76 -21.51 11.50
CA SER A 116 -3.66 -22.46 11.73
C SER A 116 -4.14 -23.68 12.48
N MET A 117 -4.98 -23.51 13.50
CA MET A 117 -5.57 -24.62 14.27
C MET A 117 -6.51 -25.48 13.42
N GLN A 118 -7.26 -24.87 12.50
CA GLN A 118 -8.11 -25.61 11.56
C GLN A 118 -7.27 -26.48 10.60
N GLU A 119 -6.17 -25.94 10.07
CA GLU A 119 -5.25 -26.69 9.19
C GLU A 119 -4.64 -27.91 9.90
N ILE A 120 -4.29 -27.76 11.19
CA ILE A 120 -3.79 -28.85 12.02
C ILE A 120 -4.85 -29.95 12.14
N LYS A 121 -6.10 -29.57 12.46
CA LYS A 121 -7.22 -30.52 12.58
C LYS A 121 -7.47 -31.29 11.29
N ASP A 122 -7.43 -30.59 10.15
CA ASP A 122 -7.67 -31.19 8.84
C ASP A 122 -6.55 -32.15 8.42
N THR A 123 -5.33 -31.90 8.89
CA THR A 123 -4.14 -32.69 8.53
C THR A 123 -3.89 -33.87 9.47
N ASN A 124 -4.32 -33.79 10.73
CA ASN A 124 -4.13 -34.85 11.71
C ASN A 124 -5.43 -35.12 12.49
N PRO A 125 -6.27 -36.06 12.03
CA PRO A 125 -7.54 -36.40 12.68
C PRO A 125 -7.36 -37.11 14.04
N GLU A 126 -6.14 -37.49 14.43
CA GLU A 126 -5.85 -38.09 15.75
C GLU A 126 -5.72 -37.04 16.86
N LEU A 127 -5.56 -35.76 16.51
CA LEU A 127 -5.61 -34.64 17.46
C LEU A 127 -7.07 -34.41 17.90
N ASN A 128 -7.37 -34.75 19.15
CA ASN A 128 -8.69 -34.54 19.74
C ASN A 128 -8.94 -33.05 20.06
N ASP A 129 -10.22 -32.65 20.10
CA ASP A 129 -10.66 -31.26 20.27
C ASP A 129 -10.13 -30.61 21.57
N ASP A 130 -9.94 -31.37 22.65
CA ASP A 130 -9.38 -30.88 23.91
C ASP A 130 -7.89 -30.51 23.82
N MET A 131 -7.10 -31.28 23.05
CA MET A 131 -5.69 -30.98 22.80
C MET A 131 -5.55 -29.70 21.97
N LEU A 132 -6.41 -29.57 20.97
CA LEU A 132 -6.50 -28.41 20.10
C LEU A 132 -6.91 -27.14 20.87
N ALA A 133 -7.85 -27.27 21.82
CA ALA A 133 -8.27 -26.17 22.69
C ALA A 133 -7.16 -25.69 23.63
N MET A 134 -6.39 -26.60 24.23
CA MET A 134 -5.24 -26.25 25.08
C MET A 134 -4.15 -25.54 24.28
N MET A 135 -3.83 -26.08 23.10
CA MET A 135 -2.81 -25.50 22.20
C MET A 135 -3.22 -24.09 21.75
N LYS A 136 -4.49 -23.90 21.41
CA LYS A 136 -5.08 -22.59 21.08
C LYS A 136 -4.99 -21.61 22.25
N GLN A 137 -5.20 -22.06 23.48
CA GLN A 137 -5.15 -21.19 24.66
C GLN A 137 -3.73 -20.71 24.96
N GLN A 138 -2.72 -21.60 24.89
CA GLN A 138 -1.31 -21.21 25.06
C GLN A 138 -0.85 -20.26 23.96
N LEU A 139 -1.22 -20.55 22.71
CA LEU A 139 -0.93 -19.64 21.59
C LEU A 139 -1.56 -18.26 21.82
N LYS A 140 -2.78 -18.18 22.37
CA LYS A 140 -3.39 -16.88 22.71
C LYS A 140 -2.61 -16.09 23.77
N GLU A 141 -1.99 -16.75 24.74
CA GLU A 141 -1.16 -16.09 25.73
C GLU A 141 0.11 -15.53 25.08
N GLU A 142 0.76 -16.30 24.21
CA GLU A 142 1.92 -15.86 23.41
C GLU A 142 1.57 -14.77 22.37
N LEU A 143 0.32 -14.72 21.88
CA LEU A 143 -0.13 -13.66 20.99
C LEU A 143 -0.14 -12.27 21.65
N VAL A 144 -0.22 -12.19 22.98
CA VAL A 144 -0.07 -10.92 23.71
C VAL A 144 1.36 -10.41 23.56
N ASP A 145 2.35 -11.29 23.74
CA ASP A 145 3.77 -10.95 23.54
C ASP A 145 4.05 -10.59 22.06
N VAL A 146 3.37 -11.23 21.10
CA VAL A 146 3.44 -10.86 19.68
C VAL A 146 2.95 -9.43 19.45
N GLN A 147 1.87 -9.01 20.11
CA GLN A 147 1.36 -7.65 19.99
C GLN A 147 2.38 -6.61 20.49
N ASP A 148 3.04 -6.87 21.61
CA ASP A 148 4.07 -5.99 22.15
C ASP A 148 5.32 -5.93 21.25
N VAL A 149 5.75 -7.08 20.73
CA VAL A 149 6.87 -7.15 19.77
C VAL A 149 6.54 -6.38 18.48
N LEU A 150 5.33 -6.52 17.96
CA LEU A 150 4.87 -5.79 16.77
C LEU A 150 4.79 -4.28 17.02
N ASN A 151 4.30 -3.86 18.18
CA ASN A 151 4.24 -2.44 18.53
C ASN A 151 5.63 -1.85 18.77
N SER A 152 6.55 -2.60 19.38
CA SER A 152 7.95 -2.19 19.50
C SER A 152 8.61 -2.06 18.12
N TYR A 153 8.40 -3.03 17.24
CA TYR A 153 8.87 -2.96 15.86
C TYR A 153 8.31 -1.73 15.14
N ALA A 154 7.00 -1.50 15.23
CA ALA A 154 6.33 -0.35 14.63
C ALA A 154 6.81 1.00 15.17
N SER A 155 7.02 1.10 16.47
CA SER A 155 7.56 2.30 17.13
C SER A 155 8.99 2.61 16.64
N ASN A 156 9.84 1.58 16.52
CA ASN A 156 11.17 1.74 15.93
C ASN A 156 11.11 2.19 14.46
N LEU A 157 10.19 1.63 13.67
CA LEU A 157 9.95 2.08 12.30
C LEU A 157 9.51 3.55 12.25
N TYR A 158 8.61 3.94 13.15
CA TYR A 158 8.14 5.32 13.29
C TYR A 158 9.30 6.27 13.61
N ASP A 159 10.12 5.96 14.61
CA ASP A 159 11.25 6.81 15.03
C ASP A 159 12.27 7.00 13.90
N ASN A 160 12.61 5.91 13.20
CA ASN A 160 13.51 5.95 12.05
C ASN A 160 13.01 6.83 10.90
N MET A 161 11.67 6.88 10.71
CA MET A 161 11.02 7.72 9.70
C MET A 161 10.80 9.16 10.18
N ASN A 162 10.60 9.39 11.48
CA ASN A 162 10.40 10.72 12.05
C ASN A 162 11.72 11.50 12.16
N ASP A 163 12.85 10.81 12.29
CA ASP A 163 14.17 11.43 12.32
C ASP A 163 14.53 12.10 10.98
N THR A 164 14.38 13.43 10.92
CA THR A 164 14.68 14.26 9.73
C THR A 164 16.10 14.83 9.71
N SER A 165 16.98 14.36 10.60
CA SER A 165 18.38 14.81 10.65
C SER A 165 19.16 14.44 9.38
N THR A 166 18.75 13.38 8.69
CA THR A 166 19.36 12.89 7.44
C THR A 166 18.52 13.25 6.20
N VAL A 167 19.17 13.26 5.02
CA VAL A 167 18.46 13.43 3.74
C VAL A 167 17.46 12.29 3.51
N GLN A 168 17.79 11.06 3.91
CA GLN A 168 16.90 9.90 3.85
C GLN A 168 15.66 10.09 4.73
N GLY A 169 15.83 10.62 5.95
CA GLY A 169 14.72 10.93 6.86
C GLY A 169 13.76 12.01 6.32
N LYS A 170 14.30 13.03 5.65
CA LYS A 170 13.47 14.04 4.96
C LYS A 170 12.65 13.42 3.81
N VAL A 171 13.26 12.51 3.04
CA VAL A 171 12.57 11.77 1.97
C VAL A 171 11.50 10.85 2.55
N ALA A 172 11.79 10.14 3.63
CA ALA A 172 10.83 9.28 4.33
C ALA A 172 9.63 10.08 4.84
N LYS A 173 9.85 11.21 5.50
CA LYS A 173 8.76 12.07 5.99
C LYS A 173 7.89 12.62 4.87
N LEU A 174 8.49 13.10 3.78
CA LEU A 174 7.74 13.56 2.61
C LEU A 174 6.92 12.43 1.99
N TYR A 175 7.52 11.25 1.88
CA TYR A 175 6.86 10.06 1.39
C TYR A 175 5.66 9.66 2.26
N THR A 176 5.80 9.70 3.59
CA THR A 176 4.69 9.43 4.51
C THR A 176 3.54 10.43 4.36
N ILE A 177 3.85 11.72 4.19
CA ILE A 177 2.83 12.73 3.90
C ILE A 177 2.10 12.40 2.59
N LEU A 178 2.81 11.96 1.55
CA LEU A 178 2.22 11.54 0.29
C LEU A 178 1.31 10.30 0.45
N LEU A 179 1.64 9.39 1.37
CA LEU A 179 0.83 8.19 1.67
C LEU A 179 -0.42 8.48 2.52
N SER A 180 -0.49 9.65 3.15
CA SER A 180 -1.55 10.00 4.10
C SER A 180 -2.94 10.11 3.47
N MET A 181 -3.99 9.77 4.24
CA MET A 181 -5.38 9.93 3.81
C MET A 181 -5.74 11.37 3.41
N PRO A 182 -5.36 12.42 4.17
CA PRO A 182 -5.62 13.80 3.77
C PRO A 182 -5.04 14.15 2.39
N CYS A 183 -3.82 13.69 2.09
CA CYS A 183 -3.19 13.92 0.78
C CYS A 183 -4.00 13.25 -0.35
N ARG A 184 -4.46 12.01 -0.15
CA ARG A 184 -5.29 11.29 -1.12
C ARG A 184 -6.62 11.96 -1.36
N VAL A 185 -7.29 12.41 -0.30
CA VAL A 185 -8.56 13.14 -0.41
C VAL A 185 -8.36 14.45 -1.15
N ALA A 186 -7.31 15.22 -0.82
CA ALA A 186 -6.99 16.47 -1.49
C ALA A 186 -6.67 16.27 -2.98
N ALA A 187 -5.83 15.29 -3.31
CA ALA A 187 -5.49 14.96 -4.69
C ALA A 187 -6.71 14.46 -5.48
N GLY A 188 -7.55 13.60 -4.88
CA GLY A 188 -8.81 13.14 -5.48
C GLY A 188 -9.78 14.28 -5.76
N ALA A 189 -9.97 15.19 -4.80
CA ALA A 189 -10.80 16.39 -4.98
C ALA A 189 -10.24 17.30 -6.07
N ALA A 190 -8.92 17.51 -6.11
CA ALA A 190 -8.25 18.31 -7.13
C ALA A 190 -8.48 17.71 -8.53
N ILE A 191 -8.34 16.39 -8.71
CA ILE A 191 -8.60 15.70 -9.99
C ILE A 191 -10.03 15.97 -10.48
N LEU A 192 -11.03 15.83 -9.60
CA LEU A 192 -12.43 16.06 -9.96
C LEU A 192 -12.67 17.52 -10.37
N ILE A 193 -12.18 18.47 -9.58
CA ILE A 193 -12.32 19.91 -9.87
C ILE A 193 -11.63 20.26 -11.19
N LEU A 194 -10.39 19.80 -11.39
CA LEU A 194 -9.62 20.06 -12.60
C LEU A 194 -10.25 19.42 -13.83
N ALA A 195 -10.78 18.19 -13.73
CA ALA A 195 -11.48 17.54 -14.83
C ALA A 195 -12.72 18.33 -15.28
N VAL A 196 -13.53 18.81 -14.33
CA VAL A 196 -14.70 19.65 -14.61
C VAL A 196 -14.28 20.97 -15.23
N LEU A 197 -13.24 21.63 -14.70
CA LEU A 197 -12.70 22.87 -15.26
C LEU A 197 -12.18 22.68 -16.69
N THR A 198 -11.47 21.58 -16.98
CA THR A 198 -10.97 21.26 -18.33
C THR A 198 -12.12 21.11 -19.32
N ILE A 199 -13.22 20.45 -18.94
CA ILE A 199 -14.41 20.30 -19.80
C ILE A 199 -15.13 21.64 -20.01
N LEU A 200 -15.28 22.46 -18.96
CA LEU A 200 -15.97 23.75 -19.03
C LEU A 200 -15.18 24.80 -19.84
N LEU A 201 -13.86 24.84 -19.68
CA LEU A 201 -12.99 25.79 -20.38
C LEU A 201 -12.66 25.36 -21.81
N GLY A 202 -12.72 24.06 -22.08
CA GLY A 202 -12.56 23.49 -23.41
C GLY A 202 -13.81 23.66 -24.26
N TYR A 203 -14.19 24.90 -24.59
CA TYR A 203 -15.28 25.18 -25.54
C TYR A 203 -14.76 25.24 -26.98
N PRO A 204 -15.42 24.58 -27.95
CA PRO A 204 -16.53 23.62 -27.80
C PRO A 204 -16.14 22.33 -27.06
N ARG A 205 -17.09 21.72 -26.31
CA ARG A 205 -16.88 20.72 -25.24
C ARG A 205 -15.97 19.54 -25.63
N TYR A 206 -15.97 19.14 -26.90
CA TYR A 206 -15.11 18.07 -27.40
C TYR A 206 -13.60 18.36 -27.18
N ARG A 207 -13.18 19.64 -27.16
CA ARG A 207 -11.79 20.04 -26.90
C ARG A 207 -11.34 19.72 -25.47
N GLY A 208 -12.24 19.87 -24.50
CA GLY A 208 -11.97 19.50 -23.11
C GLY A 208 -11.79 17.99 -22.94
N LEU A 209 -12.65 17.20 -23.60
CA LEU A 209 -12.55 15.73 -23.63
C LEU A 209 -11.25 15.26 -24.28
N PHE A 210 -10.84 15.88 -25.39
CA PHE A 210 -9.54 15.58 -26.00
C PHE A 210 -8.36 15.92 -25.07
N SER A 211 -8.42 17.05 -24.35
CA SER A 211 -7.38 17.42 -23.38
C SER A 211 -7.23 16.35 -22.28
N LEU A 212 -8.34 15.93 -21.67
CA LEU A 212 -8.35 14.87 -20.67
C LEU A 212 -7.85 13.54 -21.23
N GLY A 213 -8.16 13.24 -22.51
CA GLY A 213 -7.65 12.07 -23.20
C GLY A 213 -6.13 12.08 -23.35
N VAL A 214 -5.55 13.20 -23.80
CA VAL A 214 -4.10 13.38 -23.92
C VAL A 214 -3.43 13.35 -22.55
N GLU A 215 -3.99 14.03 -21.55
CA GLU A 215 -3.49 14.02 -20.18
C GLU A 215 -3.50 12.61 -19.57
N GLY A 216 -4.54 11.81 -19.85
CA GLY A 216 -4.61 10.40 -19.43
C GLY A 216 -3.52 9.53 -20.08
N LEU A 217 -3.22 9.75 -21.36
CA LEU A 217 -2.10 9.08 -22.03
C LEU A 217 -0.74 9.49 -21.44
N ILE A 218 -0.55 10.78 -21.14
CA ILE A 218 0.67 11.28 -20.50
C ILE A 218 0.85 10.65 -19.12
N CYS A 219 -0.21 10.58 -18.31
CA CYS A 219 -0.21 9.84 -17.04
C CYS A 219 0.19 8.38 -17.24
N GLY A 220 -0.34 7.71 -18.28
CA GLY A 220 0.05 6.35 -18.64
C GLY A 220 1.56 6.18 -18.85
N VAL A 221 2.18 7.13 -19.57
CA VAL A 221 3.63 7.15 -19.80
C VAL A 221 4.41 7.49 -18.52
N ILE A 222 3.88 8.33 -17.63
CA ILE A 222 4.54 8.61 -16.35
C ILE A 222 4.54 7.35 -15.47
N PHE A 223 3.41 6.65 -15.37
CA PHE A 223 3.28 5.48 -14.50
C PHE A 223 3.99 4.23 -15.03
N ALA A 224 3.89 3.93 -16.33
CA ALA A 224 4.44 2.67 -16.88
C ALA A 224 5.98 2.70 -16.97
N PRO A 225 6.62 3.57 -17.79
CA PRO A 225 8.08 3.68 -17.80
C PRO A 225 8.68 4.65 -16.77
N GLY A 226 8.02 5.77 -16.45
CA GLY A 226 8.62 6.83 -15.61
C GLY A 226 8.90 6.40 -14.17
N ILE A 227 7.89 5.83 -13.50
CA ILE A 227 8.05 5.36 -12.12
C ILE A 227 8.85 4.06 -12.06
N GLY A 228 8.85 3.22 -13.11
CA GLY A 228 9.69 2.03 -13.13
C GLY A 228 11.20 2.33 -13.02
N LEU A 229 11.65 3.43 -13.63
CA LEU A 229 13.07 3.83 -13.64
C LEU A 229 13.51 4.58 -12.37
N MET A 230 12.66 5.48 -11.84
CA MET A 230 12.98 6.25 -10.63
C MET A 230 12.54 5.58 -9.33
N GLY A 231 11.46 4.80 -9.38
CA GLY A 231 10.84 4.14 -8.22
C GLY A 231 11.81 3.21 -7.50
N ASN A 232 12.58 2.40 -8.24
CA ASN A 232 13.57 1.50 -7.63
C ASN A 232 14.61 2.22 -6.78
N LYS A 233 15.05 3.42 -7.18
CA LYS A 233 16.04 4.19 -6.40
C LYS A 233 15.45 4.78 -5.13
N VAL A 234 14.27 5.41 -5.24
CA VAL A 234 13.58 6.01 -4.08
C VAL A 234 13.19 4.93 -3.08
N LEU A 235 12.71 3.82 -3.59
CA LEU A 235 12.22 2.72 -2.78
C LEU A 235 13.35 1.93 -2.11
N SER A 236 14.46 1.70 -2.82
CA SER A 236 15.68 1.13 -2.23
C SER A 236 16.20 2.00 -1.07
N LEU A 237 16.20 3.32 -1.22
CA LEU A 237 16.59 4.25 -0.14
C LEU A 237 15.62 4.21 1.04
N LEU A 238 14.32 4.08 0.77
CA LEU A 238 13.30 3.94 1.81
C LEU A 238 13.43 2.59 2.53
N THR A 239 13.59 1.48 1.82
CA THR A 239 13.76 0.16 2.44
C THR A 239 15.06 0.07 3.23
N ASP A 240 16.16 0.64 2.74
CA ASP A 240 17.42 0.69 3.50
C ASP A 240 17.25 1.46 4.82
N ARG A 241 16.53 2.58 4.80
CA ARG A 241 16.31 3.39 6.00
C ARG A 241 15.28 2.78 6.96
N ILE A 242 14.20 2.22 6.43
CA ILE A 242 13.07 1.68 7.19
C ILE A 242 13.41 0.28 7.73
N LEU A 243 14.06 -0.56 6.93
CA LEU A 243 14.27 -1.98 7.21
C LEU A 243 15.75 -2.36 7.40
N GLY A 244 16.68 -1.42 7.19
CA GLY A 244 18.13 -1.71 7.26
C GLY A 244 18.64 -2.57 6.10
N ARG A 245 17.82 -2.83 5.08
CA ARG A 245 18.17 -3.66 3.91
C ARG A 245 17.44 -3.22 2.64
N THR A 246 18.06 -3.48 1.49
CA THR A 246 17.46 -3.24 0.18
C THR A 246 16.54 -4.40 -0.18
N ILE A 247 15.28 -4.10 -0.49
CA ILE A 247 14.32 -5.09 -0.98
C ILE A 247 14.03 -4.78 -2.44
N ASP A 248 14.16 -5.78 -3.31
CA ASP A 248 13.70 -5.68 -4.70
C ASP A 248 12.18 -5.70 -4.69
N VAL A 249 11.56 -4.61 -5.16
CA VAL A 249 10.12 -4.46 -5.11
C VAL A 249 9.54 -4.64 -6.50
N ASN A 250 8.51 -5.48 -6.55
CA ASN A 250 7.71 -5.72 -7.74
C ASN A 250 6.94 -4.46 -8.21
N LEU A 251 7.51 -3.74 -9.19
CA LEU A 251 6.91 -2.56 -9.82
C LEU A 251 5.75 -2.87 -10.79
N LYS A 252 5.34 -4.14 -10.94
CA LYS A 252 4.25 -4.53 -11.85
C LYS A 252 2.94 -3.77 -11.58
N ALA A 253 2.70 -3.36 -10.34
CA ALA A 253 1.52 -2.57 -9.98
C ALA A 253 1.51 -1.16 -10.62
N PHE A 254 2.67 -0.53 -10.81
CA PHE A 254 2.82 0.75 -11.52
C PHE A 254 2.56 0.61 -13.02
N LEU A 255 3.01 -0.49 -13.63
CA LEU A 255 2.70 -0.80 -15.03
C LEU A 255 1.19 -0.94 -15.26
N TRP A 256 0.48 -1.67 -14.39
CA TRP A 256 -0.97 -1.83 -14.49
C TRP A 256 -1.72 -0.51 -14.38
N MET A 257 -1.31 0.38 -13.47
CA MET A 257 -1.91 1.70 -13.36
C MET A 257 -1.63 2.59 -14.58
N GLY A 258 -0.44 2.47 -15.17
CA GLY A 258 -0.13 3.10 -16.45
C GLY A 258 -1.06 2.64 -17.57
N CYS A 259 -1.36 1.34 -17.64
CA CYS A 259 -2.33 0.80 -18.60
C CYS A 259 -3.76 1.31 -18.34
N ILE A 260 -4.20 1.36 -17.07
CA ILE A 260 -5.54 1.84 -16.70
C ILE A 260 -5.70 3.32 -17.07
N SER A 261 -4.72 4.16 -16.74
CA SER A 261 -4.74 5.59 -17.06
C SER A 261 -4.68 5.85 -18.57
N ALA A 262 -3.84 5.12 -19.31
CA ALA A 262 -3.81 5.18 -20.77
C ALA A 262 -5.17 4.74 -21.37
N GLY A 263 -5.76 3.66 -20.86
CA GLY A 263 -7.08 3.18 -21.28
C GLY A 263 -8.18 4.21 -21.03
N ALA A 264 -8.20 4.85 -19.86
CA ALA A 264 -9.10 5.96 -19.57
C ALA A 264 -8.89 7.14 -20.53
N GLY A 265 -7.63 7.46 -20.86
CA GLY A 265 -7.27 8.47 -21.85
C GLY A 265 -7.90 8.17 -23.22
N VAL A 266 -7.78 6.93 -23.71
CA VAL A 266 -8.40 6.50 -24.98
C VAL A 266 -9.92 6.66 -24.96
N VAL A 267 -10.59 6.32 -23.85
CA VAL A 267 -12.04 6.49 -23.71
C VAL A 267 -12.44 7.97 -23.83
N PHE A 268 -11.70 8.88 -23.19
CA PHE A 268 -11.96 10.32 -23.31
C PHE A 268 -11.71 10.86 -24.73
N LEU A 269 -10.70 10.35 -25.43
CA LEU A 269 -10.47 10.70 -26.85
C LEU A 269 -11.65 10.25 -27.73
N LEU A 270 -12.14 9.02 -27.54
CA LEU A 270 -13.30 8.50 -28.27
C LEU A 270 -14.58 9.28 -27.96
N ALA A 271 -14.82 9.60 -26.68
CA ALA A 271 -15.94 10.46 -26.29
C ALA A 271 -15.86 11.85 -26.92
N GLY A 272 -14.65 12.44 -26.99
CA GLY A 272 -14.39 13.70 -27.69
C GLY A 272 -14.75 13.62 -29.17
N LEU A 273 -14.36 12.54 -29.87
CA LEU A 273 -14.71 12.31 -31.27
C LEU A 273 -16.23 12.24 -31.49
N ILE A 274 -16.94 11.48 -30.67
CA ILE A 274 -18.41 11.31 -30.77
C ILE A 274 -19.12 12.65 -30.54
N VAL A 275 -18.67 13.43 -29.55
CA VAL A 275 -19.25 14.75 -29.25
C VAL A 275 -18.94 15.76 -30.36
N SER A 276 -17.74 15.72 -30.95
CA SER A 276 -17.38 16.57 -32.10
C SER A 276 -18.31 16.33 -33.29
N TRP A 277 -18.61 15.06 -33.60
CA TRP A 277 -19.53 14.70 -34.68
C TRP A 277 -20.98 15.16 -34.45
N LYS A 278 -21.37 15.34 -33.18
CA LYS A 278 -22.71 15.82 -32.80
C LYS A 278 -22.82 17.35 -32.84
N ASP A 279 -21.74 18.07 -32.51
CA ASP A 279 -21.69 19.54 -32.60
C ASP A 279 -21.58 20.04 -34.06
N ASP A 280 -21.09 19.21 -34.98
CA ASP A 280 -20.99 19.53 -36.42
C ASP A 280 -22.30 19.26 -37.21
N ARG A 281 -23.36 18.74 -36.58
CA ARG A 281 -24.72 18.57 -37.15
C ARG A 281 -25.69 19.61 -36.63
#